data_AF-A0A3P1WRJ7-F1
#
_entry.id   AF-A0A3P1WRJ7-F1
#
_cell.length_a   1.000
_cell.length_b   1.000
_cell.length_c   1.000
_cell.angle_alpha   90.00
_cell.angle_beta   90.00
_cell.angle_gamma   90.00
#
_symmetry.space_group_name_H-M   'P 1'
#
loop_
_entity.id
_entity.type
_entity.pdbx_description
1 polymer ?
#
loop_
_entity_poly.entity_id
_entity_poly.type
_entity_poly.pdbx_seq_one_letter_code
_entity_poly.pdbx_strand_id
1 'polypeptide(L)'
;MATYRVSPAWRISAVGDGFEIHGGDDARYELDASWLAARLAADRGVARDEVPTTESGQFEQLRAAGVIGPVLQRRSGRVSLFGDDLPSGVRGQLTCDVTDDEADLVVVVRHRSTHRAIFERVLEVELDRVHLYADISFHHTVSLGPLVIPHETPCIGCLLGRVRERWGDHQPAPEPAVVTDFGPLVAALVSTEVERCLDGDTSLVGRIVAWDLQQRRVMSERLLTVPVCPYCSDFDNPGVIPG
;
A
#
# COMPACT_ATOMS: atom_id res chain seq x y z
N MET A 1 5.86 12.92 -7.45
CA MET A 1 4.88 13.05 -6.36
C MET A 1 3.51 12.62 -6.86
N ALA A 2 2.76 11.88 -6.05
CA ALA A 2 1.42 11.44 -6.41
C ALA A 2 0.40 12.57 -6.24
N THR A 3 -0.62 12.54 -7.10
CA THR A 3 -1.80 13.39 -6.96
C THR A 3 -2.85 12.65 -6.16
N TYR A 4 -3.38 13.26 -5.11
CA TYR A 4 -4.43 12.70 -4.26
C TYR A 4 -5.80 13.21 -4.69
N ARG A 5 -6.80 12.34 -4.61
CA ARG A 5 -8.21 12.65 -4.82
C ARG A 5 -9.08 11.99 -3.77
N VAL A 6 -10.32 12.46 -3.68
CA VAL A 6 -11.35 11.79 -2.90
C VAL A 6 -11.52 10.37 -3.42
N SER A 7 -11.45 9.40 -2.52
CA SER A 7 -11.67 8.00 -2.83
C SER A 7 -13.11 7.80 -3.32
N PRO A 8 -13.38 6.93 -4.31
CA PRO A 8 -14.74 6.68 -4.82
C PRO A 8 -15.76 6.24 -3.76
N ALA A 9 -15.29 5.73 -2.61
CA ALA A 9 -16.13 5.36 -1.48
C ALA A 9 -16.65 6.55 -0.67
N TRP A 10 -16.13 7.76 -0.92
CA TRP A 10 -16.44 8.98 -0.19
C TRP A 10 -17.01 10.04 -1.13
N ARG A 11 -17.81 10.91 -0.56
CA ARG A 11 -18.30 12.13 -1.20
C ARG A 11 -18.01 13.30 -0.29
N ILE A 12 -17.73 14.44 -0.93
CA ILE A 12 -17.52 15.71 -0.27
C ILE A 12 -18.44 16.74 -0.91
N SER A 13 -19.09 17.56 -0.10
CA SER A 13 -20.03 18.59 -0.55
C SER A 13 -19.93 19.84 0.32
N ALA A 14 -20.09 21.01 -0.27
CA ALA A 14 -20.18 22.26 0.48
C ALA A 14 -21.51 22.32 1.26
N VAL A 15 -21.44 22.70 2.55
CA VAL A 15 -22.61 22.85 3.43
C VAL A 15 -22.41 24.09 4.29
N GLY A 16 -23.25 25.11 4.10
CA GLY A 16 -23.08 26.41 4.75
C GLY A 16 -21.74 27.04 4.37
N ASP A 17 -20.96 27.42 5.37
CA ASP A 17 -19.62 27.98 5.17
C ASP A 17 -18.51 26.91 5.15
N GLY A 18 -18.84 25.63 5.38
CA GLY A 18 -17.88 24.53 5.46
C GLY A 18 -18.13 23.43 4.43
N PHE A 19 -17.59 22.25 4.72
CA PHE A 19 -17.74 21.05 3.90
C PHE A 19 -18.19 19.88 4.76
N GLU A 20 -18.93 18.97 4.13
CA GLU A 20 -19.28 17.69 4.69
C GLU A 20 -18.66 16.58 3.86
N ILE A 21 -18.12 15.58 4.55
CA ILE A 21 -17.64 14.34 3.95
C ILE A 21 -18.49 13.18 4.47
N HIS A 22 -18.97 12.33 3.56
CA HIS A 22 -19.65 11.09 3.91
C HIS A 22 -19.15 9.90 3.08
N GLY A 23 -19.00 8.76 3.73
CA GLY A 23 -18.74 7.48 3.10
C GLY A 23 -19.91 6.58 3.44
N GLY A 24 -20.91 6.50 2.55
CA GLY A 24 -22.17 5.82 2.83
C GLY A 24 -22.98 6.45 3.97
N ASP A 25 -23.83 5.64 4.60
CA ASP A 25 -24.62 6.01 5.79
C ASP A 25 -23.87 5.68 7.10
N ASP A 26 -22.68 5.11 7.01
CA ASP A 26 -21.87 4.62 8.12
C ASP A 26 -20.80 5.60 8.61
N ALA A 27 -20.46 6.63 7.82
CA ALA A 27 -19.51 7.65 8.21
C ALA A 27 -19.87 9.04 7.68
N ARG A 28 -19.88 10.03 8.57
CA ARG A 28 -20.10 11.46 8.26
C ARG A 28 -19.18 12.33 9.12
N TYR A 29 -18.52 13.30 8.50
CA TYR A 29 -17.63 14.25 9.15
C TYR A 29 -17.85 15.66 8.61
N GLU A 30 -17.68 16.65 9.46
CA GLU A 30 -17.66 18.06 9.08
C GLU A 30 -16.21 18.52 8.95
N LEU A 31 -15.94 19.34 7.93
CA LEU A 31 -14.67 19.99 7.70
C LEU A 31 -14.89 21.50 7.63
N ASP A 32 -14.02 22.24 8.31
CA ASP A 32 -13.95 23.69 8.15
C ASP A 32 -13.62 24.07 6.70
N ALA A 33 -14.01 25.28 6.31
CA ALA A 33 -13.65 25.84 5.01
C ALA A 33 -12.12 25.94 4.90
N SER A 34 -11.54 25.16 3.98
CA SER A 34 -10.11 25.12 3.76
C SER A 34 -9.78 25.05 2.26
N TRP A 35 -8.55 25.39 1.90
CA TRP A 35 -8.10 25.28 0.51
C TRP A 35 -8.19 23.83 0.04
N LEU A 36 -7.78 22.89 0.91
CA LEU A 36 -7.80 21.45 0.65
C LEU A 36 -9.23 20.96 0.42
N ALA A 37 -10.16 21.28 1.33
CA ALA A 37 -11.56 20.84 1.22
C ALA A 37 -12.23 21.40 -0.04
N ALA A 38 -11.97 22.66 -0.40
CA ALA A 38 -12.49 23.27 -1.61
C ALA A 38 -11.97 22.61 -2.90
N ARG A 39 -10.67 22.25 -2.95
CA ARG A 39 -10.11 21.53 -4.10
C ARG A 39 -10.68 20.13 -4.24
N LEU A 40 -10.74 19.38 -3.13
CA LEU A 40 -11.28 18.03 -3.10
C LEU A 40 -12.77 18.02 -3.50
N ALA A 41 -13.56 19.00 -3.02
CA ALA A 41 -14.97 19.17 -3.40
C ALA A 41 -15.17 19.50 -4.88
N ALA A 42 -14.20 20.17 -5.51
CA ALA A 42 -14.20 20.46 -6.94
C ALA A 42 -13.61 19.31 -7.80
N ASP A 43 -13.37 18.13 -7.22
CA ASP A 43 -12.68 16.99 -7.84
C ASP A 43 -11.32 17.40 -8.48
N ARG A 44 -10.62 18.33 -7.83
CA ARG A 44 -9.28 18.73 -8.23
C ARG A 44 -8.28 17.93 -7.42
N GLY A 45 -7.41 17.23 -8.13
CA GLY A 45 -6.28 16.54 -7.52
C GLY A 45 -5.39 17.48 -6.72
N VAL A 46 -4.78 16.97 -5.65
CA VAL A 46 -3.90 17.72 -4.74
C VAL A 46 -2.59 16.95 -4.59
N ALA A 47 -1.46 17.61 -4.86
CA ALA A 47 -0.17 17.05 -4.51
C ALA A 47 0.21 17.45 -3.07
N ARG A 48 0.97 16.61 -2.35
CA ARG A 48 1.28 16.81 -0.93
C ARG A 48 2.05 18.11 -0.66
N ASP A 49 2.94 18.50 -1.57
CA ASP A 49 3.76 19.72 -1.54
C ASP A 49 2.96 20.99 -1.86
N GLU A 50 1.80 20.87 -2.51
CA GLU A 50 0.88 22.00 -2.73
C GLU A 50 0.05 22.33 -1.48
N VAL A 51 -0.02 21.42 -0.51
CA VAL A 51 -0.87 21.59 0.69
C VAL A 51 -0.27 22.67 1.59
N PRO A 52 -1.04 23.73 1.95
CA PRO A 52 -0.58 24.71 2.91
C PRO A 52 -0.15 24.07 4.23
N THR A 53 0.95 24.54 4.83
CA THR A 53 1.50 23.96 6.08
C THR A 53 0.46 23.93 7.22
N THR A 54 -0.45 24.90 7.25
CA THR A 54 -1.56 24.97 8.21
C THR A 54 -2.61 23.87 8.02
N GLU A 55 -2.67 23.26 6.83
CA GLU A 55 -3.63 22.22 6.45
C GLU A 55 -2.98 20.84 6.31
N SER A 56 -1.65 20.71 6.46
CA SER A 56 -0.94 19.43 6.33
C SER A 56 -1.45 18.36 7.30
N GLY A 57 -1.84 18.75 8.52
CA GLY A 57 -2.47 17.85 9.47
C GLY A 57 -3.81 17.30 8.98
N GLN A 58 -4.65 18.14 8.36
CA GLN A 58 -5.92 17.73 7.76
C GLN A 58 -5.69 16.77 6.59
N PHE A 59 -4.71 17.05 5.72
CA PHE A 59 -4.32 16.16 4.63
C PHE A 59 -3.94 14.76 5.13
N GLU A 60 -3.07 14.67 6.14
CA GLU A 60 -2.65 13.38 6.69
C GLU A 60 -3.80 12.63 7.37
N GLN A 61 -4.70 13.34 8.05
CA GLN A 61 -5.89 12.72 8.65
C GLN A 61 -6.83 12.13 7.60
N LEU A 62 -7.13 12.89 6.53
CA LEU A 62 -7.98 12.41 5.44
C LEU A 62 -7.34 11.21 4.71
N ARG A 63 -6.02 11.24 4.52
CA ARG A 63 -5.25 10.13 3.92
C ARG A 63 -5.28 8.89 4.81
N ALA A 64 -5.00 9.04 6.11
CA ALA A 64 -5.00 7.94 7.08
C ALA A 64 -6.41 7.33 7.27
N ALA A 65 -7.46 8.14 7.14
CA ALA A 65 -8.84 7.68 7.17
C ALA A 65 -9.27 6.94 5.89
N GLY A 66 -8.49 7.05 4.81
CA GLY A 66 -8.83 6.52 3.48
C GLY A 66 -9.89 7.34 2.75
N VAL A 67 -10.10 8.58 3.16
CA VAL A 67 -11.02 9.54 2.50
C VAL A 67 -10.41 10.03 1.20
N ILE A 68 -9.10 10.28 1.21
CA ILE A 68 -8.32 10.58 0.01
C ILE A 68 -7.29 9.48 -0.25
N GLY A 69 -7.00 9.23 -1.52
CA GLY A 69 -6.00 8.27 -1.96
C GLY A 69 -5.22 8.81 -3.16
N PRO A 70 -3.99 8.30 -3.39
CA PRO A 70 -3.23 8.64 -4.57
C PRO A 70 -3.94 8.12 -5.82
N VAL A 71 -3.81 8.86 -6.91
CA VAL A 71 -4.27 8.46 -8.24
C VAL A 71 -3.09 7.94 -9.02
N LEU A 72 -3.18 6.68 -9.44
CA LEU A 72 -2.24 6.10 -10.39
C LEU A 72 -2.80 6.22 -11.80
N GLN A 73 -1.98 6.71 -12.72
CA GLN A 73 -2.30 6.61 -14.14
C GLN A 73 -2.20 5.17 -14.58
N ARG A 74 -3.11 4.73 -15.45
CA ARG A 74 -3.04 3.42 -16.09
C ARG A 74 -1.70 3.26 -16.83
N ARG A 75 -1.06 2.11 -16.67
CA ARG A 75 0.28 1.83 -17.20
C ARG A 75 0.29 0.72 -18.26
N SER A 76 1.44 0.58 -18.94
CA SER A 76 1.63 -0.30 -20.10
C SER A 76 1.61 -1.79 -19.75
N GLY A 77 1.76 -2.13 -18.47
CA GLY A 77 1.56 -3.48 -17.94
C GLY A 77 2.84 -4.24 -17.60
N ARG A 78 4.02 -3.60 -17.73
CA ARG A 78 5.32 -4.24 -17.44
C ARG A 78 5.60 -4.27 -15.95
N VAL A 79 5.99 -5.44 -15.45
CA VAL A 79 6.20 -5.70 -14.02
C VAL A 79 7.60 -6.24 -13.81
N SER A 80 8.32 -5.76 -12.81
CA SER A 80 9.56 -6.41 -12.36
C SER A 80 9.35 -7.06 -10.99
N LEU A 81 10.10 -8.13 -10.74
CA LEU A 81 10.09 -8.84 -9.47
C LEU A 81 11.31 -8.42 -8.66
N PHE A 82 11.13 -8.19 -7.36
CA PHE A 82 12.20 -7.83 -6.44
C PHE A 82 12.07 -8.62 -5.13
N GLY A 83 13.17 -8.83 -4.41
CA GLY A 83 13.15 -9.53 -3.12
C GLY A 83 13.57 -10.99 -3.24
N ASP A 84 12.71 -11.92 -2.84
CA ASP A 84 12.96 -13.35 -3.00
C ASP A 84 12.51 -13.88 -4.36
N ASP A 85 13.16 -14.94 -4.84
CA ASP A 85 12.69 -15.65 -6.01
C ASP A 85 11.31 -16.28 -5.78
N LEU A 86 10.41 -16.04 -6.73
CA LEU A 86 9.17 -16.78 -6.83
C LEU A 86 9.46 -18.25 -7.18
N PRO A 87 8.84 -19.22 -6.50
CA PRO A 87 8.88 -20.62 -6.92
C PRO A 87 8.49 -20.76 -8.39
N SER A 88 9.20 -21.60 -9.15
CA SER A 88 8.98 -21.78 -10.59
C SER A 88 7.53 -22.13 -10.94
N GLY A 89 6.87 -22.93 -10.09
CA GLY A 89 5.46 -23.27 -10.24
C GLY A 89 4.51 -22.07 -10.12
N VAL A 90 4.84 -21.07 -9.29
CA VAL A 90 4.07 -19.82 -9.17
C VAL A 90 4.45 -18.88 -10.31
N ARG A 91 5.75 -18.69 -10.56
CA ARG A 91 6.27 -17.79 -11.61
C ARG A 91 5.74 -18.17 -13.00
N GLY A 92 5.73 -19.45 -13.34
CA GLY A 92 5.25 -19.95 -14.63
C GLY A 92 3.75 -19.82 -14.84
N GLN A 93 2.99 -19.40 -13.83
CA GLN A 93 1.54 -19.23 -13.88
C GLN A 93 1.12 -17.76 -13.74
N LEU A 94 2.05 -16.83 -13.59
CA LEU A 94 1.74 -15.41 -13.62
C LEU A 94 1.24 -15.01 -15.02
N THR A 95 0.18 -14.21 -15.07
CA THR A 95 -0.39 -13.68 -16.33
C THR A 95 0.15 -12.30 -16.71
N CYS A 96 0.92 -11.66 -15.83
CA CYS A 96 1.51 -10.35 -16.08
C CYS A 96 2.82 -10.44 -16.88
N ASP A 97 3.14 -9.36 -17.62
CA ASP A 97 4.37 -9.24 -18.40
C ASP A 97 5.56 -8.92 -17.48
N VAL A 98 6.30 -9.96 -17.08
CA VAL A 98 7.45 -9.84 -16.19
C VAL A 98 8.72 -9.51 -16.99
N THR A 99 9.39 -8.43 -16.61
CA THR A 99 10.65 -7.96 -17.21
C THR A 99 11.74 -7.73 -16.17
N ASP A 100 12.99 -7.89 -16.59
CA ASP A 100 14.18 -7.51 -15.81
C ASP A 100 14.61 -6.05 -16.11
N ASP A 101 13.97 -5.40 -17.09
CA ASP A 101 14.22 -4.01 -17.49
C ASP A 101 13.31 -3.02 -16.72
N GLU A 102 13.20 -1.79 -17.22
CA GLU A 102 12.32 -0.77 -16.65
C GLU A 102 10.84 -1.21 -16.65
N ALA A 103 10.28 -1.31 -15.44
CA ALA A 103 8.90 -1.70 -15.17
C ALA A 103 8.04 -0.53 -14.66
N ASP A 104 6.73 -0.66 -14.89
CA ASP A 104 5.71 0.27 -14.41
C ASP A 104 5.33 0.02 -12.94
N LEU A 105 5.45 -1.23 -12.50
CA LEU A 105 5.18 -1.69 -11.14
C LEU A 105 6.25 -2.70 -10.72
N VAL A 106 6.75 -2.58 -9.50
CA VAL A 106 7.63 -3.60 -8.91
C VAL A 106 6.80 -4.47 -7.96
N VAL A 107 6.92 -5.79 -8.03
CA VAL A 107 6.36 -6.70 -7.03
C VAL A 107 7.48 -7.13 -6.11
N VAL A 108 7.43 -6.67 -4.86
CA VAL A 108 8.38 -7.07 -3.82
C VAL A 108 7.88 -8.36 -3.19
N VAL A 109 8.54 -9.46 -3.50
CA VAL A 109 8.18 -10.80 -3.08
C VAL A 109 8.93 -11.16 -1.80
N ARG A 110 8.18 -11.63 -0.80
CA ARG A 110 8.72 -12.34 0.35
C ARG A 110 8.27 -13.79 0.31
N HIS A 111 9.23 -14.70 0.34
CA HIS A 111 8.97 -16.14 0.27
C HIS A 111 9.78 -16.91 1.32
N ARG A 112 11.08 -16.66 1.41
CA ARG A 112 11.99 -17.36 2.33
C ARG A 112 12.74 -16.41 3.24
N SER A 113 12.81 -15.13 2.94
CA SER A 113 13.49 -14.14 3.75
C SER A 113 12.63 -13.66 4.93
N THR A 114 13.26 -13.14 5.96
CA THR A 114 12.57 -12.37 7.01
C THR A 114 12.05 -11.04 6.44
N HIS A 115 11.08 -10.40 7.11
CA HIS A 115 10.61 -9.08 6.71
C HIS A 115 11.75 -8.07 6.74
N ARG A 116 12.61 -8.14 7.77
CA ARG A 116 13.81 -7.29 7.88
C ARG A 116 14.75 -7.46 6.70
N ALA A 117 15.06 -8.70 6.30
CA ALA A 117 15.97 -8.93 5.18
C ALA A 117 15.41 -8.39 3.85
N ILE A 118 14.09 -8.50 3.61
CA ILE A 118 13.46 -7.86 2.45
C ILE A 118 13.54 -6.34 2.55
N PHE A 119 13.24 -5.78 3.72
CA PHE A 119 13.27 -4.33 3.92
C PHE A 119 14.69 -3.75 3.78
N GLU A 120 15.71 -4.44 4.26
CA GLU A 120 17.13 -4.06 4.09
C GLU A 120 17.50 -4.01 2.61
N ARG A 121 17.09 -4.99 1.80
CA ARG A 121 17.29 -4.96 0.35
C ARG A 121 16.58 -3.77 -0.31
N VAL A 122 15.36 -3.45 0.12
CA VAL A 122 14.59 -2.29 -0.37
C VAL A 122 15.32 -0.98 -0.08
N LEU A 123 15.94 -0.85 1.11
CA LEU A 123 16.74 0.31 1.48
C LEU A 123 18.05 0.38 0.70
N GLU A 124 18.75 -0.75 0.54
CA GLU A 124 20.05 -0.82 -0.15
C GLU A 124 19.99 -0.34 -1.60
N VAL A 125 18.89 -0.65 -2.30
CA VAL A 125 18.70 -0.24 -3.70
C VAL A 125 17.93 1.07 -3.84
N GLU A 126 17.61 1.73 -2.72
CA GLU A 126 16.80 2.96 -2.69
C GLU A 126 15.57 2.84 -3.59
N LEU A 127 14.74 1.81 -3.38
CA LEU A 127 13.63 1.49 -4.29
C LEU A 127 12.60 2.64 -4.34
N ASP A 128 12.73 3.51 -5.34
CA ASP A 128 11.89 4.70 -5.55
C ASP A 128 10.85 4.48 -6.67
N ARG A 129 10.33 3.26 -6.78
CA ARG A 129 9.25 2.91 -7.71
C ARG A 129 8.01 2.46 -6.96
N VAL A 130 6.83 2.72 -7.55
CA VAL A 130 5.58 2.16 -7.03
C VAL A 130 5.71 0.64 -6.98
N HIS A 131 5.42 0.07 -5.82
CA HIS A 131 5.63 -1.34 -5.61
C HIS A 131 4.55 -2.01 -4.76
N LEU A 132 4.15 -3.22 -5.16
CA LEU A 132 3.21 -4.06 -4.43
C LEU A 132 3.99 -5.09 -3.63
N TYR A 133 3.74 -5.18 -2.32
CA TYR A 133 4.30 -6.25 -1.50
C TYR A 133 3.46 -7.53 -1.61
N ALA A 134 4.13 -8.66 -1.86
CA ALA A 134 3.51 -9.98 -1.95
C ALA A 134 4.25 -10.95 -1.01
N ASP A 135 3.60 -11.30 0.10
CA ASP A 135 4.13 -12.23 1.08
C ASP A 135 3.46 -13.61 0.94
N ILE A 136 4.26 -14.56 0.51
CA ILE A 136 3.91 -15.96 0.27
C ILE A 136 4.75 -16.89 1.17
N SER A 137 5.26 -16.36 2.30
CA SER A 137 6.13 -17.11 3.20
C SER A 137 5.38 -17.99 4.21
N PHE A 138 4.05 -17.98 4.22
CA PHE A 138 3.24 -18.62 5.25
C PHE A 138 2.88 -20.06 4.92
N HIS A 139 2.43 -20.80 5.94
CA HIS A 139 1.97 -22.17 5.75
C HIS A 139 0.72 -22.27 4.85
N HIS A 140 -0.24 -21.35 4.98
CA HIS A 140 -1.51 -21.42 4.22
C HIS A 140 -2.08 -20.05 3.87
N THR A 141 -1.31 -18.98 4.09
CA THR A 141 -1.77 -17.60 3.92
C THR A 141 -1.01 -16.90 2.81
N VAL A 142 -1.71 -16.21 1.93
CA VAL A 142 -1.11 -15.23 1.02
C VAL A 142 -1.47 -13.85 1.54
N SER A 143 -0.50 -12.97 1.66
CA SER A 143 -0.71 -11.58 2.07
C SER A 143 -0.26 -10.64 0.96
N LEU A 144 -1.18 -9.82 0.44
CA LEU A 144 -0.90 -8.82 -0.60
C LEU A 144 -1.10 -7.42 -0.05
N GLY A 145 -0.27 -6.50 -0.53
CA GLY A 145 -0.17 -5.16 0.00
C GLY A 145 0.93 -5.04 1.06
N PRO A 146 1.37 -3.80 1.39
CA PRO A 146 0.79 -2.57 0.87
C PRO A 146 1.19 -2.34 -0.59
N LEU A 147 0.33 -1.65 -1.34
CA LEU A 147 0.76 -0.92 -2.53
C LEU A 147 1.45 0.36 -2.04
N VAL A 148 2.74 0.47 -2.31
CA VAL A 148 3.58 1.56 -1.82
C VAL A 148 3.78 2.58 -2.92
N ILE A 149 3.31 3.79 -2.66
CA ILE A 149 3.83 5.01 -3.28
C ILE A 149 5.06 5.43 -2.48
N PRO A 150 6.27 5.44 -3.09
CA PRO A 150 7.52 5.75 -2.42
C PRO A 150 7.43 7.02 -1.57
N HIS A 151 7.96 6.95 -0.36
CA HIS A 151 8.07 8.08 0.60
C HIS A 151 6.74 8.77 1.02
N GLU A 152 5.60 8.40 0.43
CA GLU A 152 4.31 9.04 0.69
C GLU A 152 3.33 8.14 1.46
N THR A 153 3.48 6.83 1.33
CA THR A 153 2.55 5.85 1.90
C THR A 153 3.26 4.84 2.81
N PRO A 154 2.54 4.17 3.72
CA PRO A 154 3.15 3.16 4.60
C PRO A 154 3.81 2.06 3.79
N CYS A 155 5.10 1.82 4.05
CA CYS A 155 5.92 0.86 3.31
C CYS A 155 6.09 -0.48 4.07
N ILE A 156 6.92 -1.36 3.52
CA ILE A 156 7.30 -2.65 4.13
C ILE A 156 7.97 -2.45 5.50
N GLY A 157 8.74 -1.38 5.70
CA GLY A 157 9.32 -1.05 7.00
C GLY A 157 8.27 -0.68 8.07
N CYS A 158 7.18 -0.03 7.67
CA CYS A 158 6.05 0.25 8.56
C CYS A 158 5.34 -1.06 8.96
N LEU A 159 5.19 -1.99 8.01
CA LEU A 159 4.67 -3.34 8.29
C LEU A 159 5.59 -4.11 9.24
N LEU A 160 6.90 -4.09 9.00
CA LEU A 160 7.90 -4.73 9.84
C LEU A 160 7.82 -4.26 11.30
N GLY A 161 7.70 -2.95 11.54
CA GLY A 161 7.55 -2.41 12.88
C GLY A 161 6.38 -3.05 13.63
N ARG A 162 5.21 -3.11 12.99
CA ARG A 162 4.00 -3.72 13.54
C ARG A 162 4.12 -5.23 13.76
N VAL A 163 4.68 -5.95 12.78
CA VAL A 163 4.88 -7.41 12.86
C VAL A 163 5.86 -7.76 13.98
N ARG A 164 6.96 -7.02 14.11
CA ARG A 164 7.95 -7.24 15.18
C ARG A 164 7.36 -7.09 16.58
N GLU A 165 6.54 -6.06 16.79
CA GLU A 165 5.90 -5.83 18.10
C GLU A 165 4.90 -6.93 18.47
N ARG A 166 4.16 -7.45 17.48
CA ARG A 166 3.06 -8.40 17.74
C ARG A 166 3.47 -9.87 17.71
N TRP A 167 4.36 -10.23 16.79
CA TRP A 167 4.65 -11.63 16.45
C TRP A 167 6.14 -11.94 16.30
N GLY A 168 7.01 -10.93 16.25
CA GLY A 168 8.42 -11.10 15.91
C GLY A 168 8.65 -11.24 14.40
N ASP A 169 9.91 -11.43 13.99
CA ASP A 169 10.31 -11.57 12.58
C ASP A 169 11.08 -12.88 12.38
N HIS A 170 10.31 -13.98 12.40
CA HIS A 170 10.85 -15.33 12.31
C HIS A 170 11.21 -15.70 10.86
N GLN A 171 12.24 -16.53 10.75
CA GLN A 171 12.63 -17.14 9.48
C GLN A 171 11.50 -18.03 8.95
N PRO A 172 11.00 -17.81 7.72
CA PRO A 172 10.06 -18.71 7.07
C PRO A 172 10.57 -20.14 6.92
N ALA A 173 9.64 -21.08 6.75
CA ALA A 173 9.99 -22.44 6.33
C ALA A 173 10.71 -22.41 4.97
N PRO A 174 11.66 -23.33 4.70
CA PRO A 174 12.32 -23.42 3.40
C PRO A 174 11.35 -23.65 2.24
N GLU A 175 10.25 -24.35 2.49
CA GLU A 175 9.20 -24.61 1.51
C GLU A 175 7.84 -24.34 2.17
N PRO A 176 7.38 -23.07 2.17
CA PRO A 176 6.08 -22.73 2.73
C PRO A 176 4.95 -23.48 2.01
N ALA A 177 4.08 -24.15 2.76
CA ALA A 177 3.04 -24.98 2.17
C ALA A 177 2.05 -24.19 1.28
N VAL A 178 1.94 -22.86 1.46
CA VAL A 178 1.07 -22.03 0.62
C VAL A 178 1.50 -22.06 -0.86
N VAL A 179 2.80 -22.16 -1.15
CA VAL A 179 3.30 -22.19 -2.52
C VAL A 179 3.29 -23.60 -3.12
N THR A 180 3.43 -24.65 -2.30
CA THR A 180 3.43 -26.04 -2.76
C THR A 180 2.01 -26.55 -2.99
N ASP A 181 1.11 -26.26 -2.06
CA ASP A 181 -0.23 -26.86 -2.03
C ASP A 181 -1.25 -26.00 -2.78
N PHE A 182 -1.00 -24.68 -2.87
CA PHE A 182 -1.92 -23.71 -3.48
C PHE A 182 -1.29 -22.86 -4.59
N GLY A 183 -0.13 -23.25 -5.11
CA GLY A 183 0.66 -22.48 -6.08
C GLY A 183 -0.15 -21.81 -7.22
N PRO A 184 -1.06 -22.51 -7.92
CA PRO A 184 -1.91 -21.90 -8.94
C PRO A 184 -2.81 -20.76 -8.43
N LEU A 185 -3.39 -20.92 -7.24
CA LEU A 185 -4.23 -19.90 -6.63
C LEU A 185 -3.39 -18.72 -6.14
N VAL A 186 -2.19 -18.96 -5.61
CA VAL A 186 -1.24 -17.90 -5.26
C VAL A 186 -0.90 -17.06 -6.48
N ALA A 187 -0.55 -17.71 -7.61
CA ALA A 187 -0.25 -17.03 -8.86
C ALA A 187 -1.44 -16.17 -9.34
N ALA A 188 -2.65 -16.74 -9.34
CA ALA A 188 -3.86 -16.02 -9.75
C ALA A 188 -4.14 -14.79 -8.87
N LEU A 189 -3.99 -14.90 -7.54
CA LEU A 189 -4.18 -13.78 -6.62
C LEU A 189 -3.16 -12.67 -6.89
N VAL A 190 -1.87 -13.02 -7.00
CA VAL A 190 -0.79 -12.05 -7.27
C VAL A 190 -1.03 -11.36 -8.61
N SER A 191 -1.31 -12.12 -9.67
CA SER A 191 -1.56 -11.56 -11.00
C SER A 191 -2.78 -10.64 -11.04
N THR A 192 -3.88 -11.03 -10.38
CA THR A 192 -5.09 -10.21 -10.33
C THR A 192 -4.82 -8.86 -9.65
N GLU A 193 -4.12 -8.85 -8.51
CA GLU A 193 -3.83 -7.60 -7.81
C GLU A 193 -2.80 -6.75 -8.56
N VAL A 194 -1.85 -7.37 -9.25
CA VAL A 194 -0.92 -6.68 -10.16
C VAL A 194 -1.67 -5.99 -11.30
N GLU A 195 -2.58 -6.70 -11.98
CA GLU A 195 -3.39 -6.14 -13.06
C GLU A 195 -4.27 -4.97 -12.58
N ARG A 196 -4.90 -5.12 -11.41
CA ARG A 196 -5.67 -4.03 -10.78
C ARG A 196 -4.79 -2.80 -10.49
N CYS A 197 -3.60 -3.00 -9.93
CA CYS A 197 -2.67 -1.91 -9.67
C CYS A 197 -2.23 -1.20 -10.97
N LEU A 198 -1.95 -1.96 -12.04
CA LEU A 198 -1.59 -1.42 -13.35
C LEU A 198 -2.74 -0.64 -14.02
N ASP A 199 -3.99 -1.05 -13.73
CA ASP A 199 -5.21 -0.33 -14.12
C ASP A 199 -5.52 0.88 -13.24
N GLY A 200 -4.68 1.16 -12.24
CA GLY A 200 -4.73 2.35 -11.39
C GLY A 200 -5.51 2.17 -10.08
N ASP A 201 -5.85 0.93 -9.72
CA ASP A 201 -6.49 0.62 -8.43
C ASP A 201 -5.50 0.86 -7.27
N THR A 202 -5.87 1.76 -6.37
CA THR A 202 -5.07 2.13 -5.19
C THR A 202 -5.66 1.61 -3.88
N SER A 203 -6.59 0.66 -3.92
CA SER A 203 -7.27 0.11 -2.73
C SER A 203 -6.34 -0.61 -1.74
N LEU A 204 -5.16 -1.05 -2.19
CA LEU A 204 -4.11 -1.63 -1.33
C LEU A 204 -3.11 -0.60 -0.77
N VAL A 205 -3.26 0.69 -1.07
CA VAL A 205 -2.44 1.73 -0.45
C VAL A 205 -2.74 1.81 1.04
N GLY A 206 -1.70 1.67 1.86
CA GLY A 206 -1.83 1.66 3.32
C GLY A 206 -2.70 0.50 3.84
N ARG A 207 -2.76 -0.62 3.12
CA ARG A 207 -3.59 -1.78 3.48
C ARG A 207 -2.91 -3.09 3.15
N ILE A 208 -3.14 -4.08 4.00
CA ILE A 208 -2.81 -5.48 3.75
C ILE A 208 -4.12 -6.25 3.59
N VAL A 209 -4.15 -7.18 2.64
CA VAL A 209 -5.19 -8.20 2.55
C VAL A 209 -4.53 -9.57 2.65
N ALA A 210 -4.97 -10.36 3.62
CA ALA A 210 -4.47 -11.70 3.85
C ALA A 210 -5.57 -12.73 3.60
N TRP A 211 -5.30 -13.69 2.72
CA TRP A 211 -6.16 -14.82 2.41
C TRP A 211 -5.62 -16.07 3.09
N ASP A 212 -6.33 -16.56 4.10
CA ASP A 212 -6.14 -17.90 4.64
C ASP A 212 -6.83 -18.90 3.68
N LEU A 213 -6.03 -19.60 2.89
CA LEU A 213 -6.50 -20.52 1.86
C LEU A 213 -7.01 -21.83 2.45
N GLN A 214 -6.58 -22.18 3.66
CA GLN A 214 -7.02 -23.40 4.35
C GLN A 214 -8.42 -23.19 4.96
N GLN A 215 -8.64 -22.07 5.64
CA GLN A 215 -9.91 -21.75 6.30
C GLN A 215 -10.87 -20.93 5.42
N ARG A 216 -10.41 -20.49 4.25
CA ARG A 216 -11.17 -19.64 3.31
C ARG A 216 -11.60 -18.32 3.95
N ARG A 217 -10.69 -17.73 4.72
CA ARG A 217 -10.91 -16.44 5.40
C ARG A 217 -10.12 -15.34 4.73
N VAL A 218 -10.74 -14.17 4.66
CA VAL A 218 -10.08 -12.96 4.17
C VAL A 218 -10.03 -11.96 5.31
N MET A 219 -8.83 -11.48 5.61
CA MET A 219 -8.60 -10.41 6.55
C MET A 219 -8.10 -9.20 5.79
N SER A 220 -8.59 -8.01 6.16
CA SER A 220 -8.06 -6.75 5.65
C SER A 220 -7.70 -5.85 6.81
N GLU A 221 -6.45 -5.40 6.82
CA GLU A 221 -5.93 -4.55 7.89
C GLU A 221 -5.37 -3.26 7.31
N ARG A 222 -5.68 -2.13 7.95
CA ARG A 222 -5.03 -0.86 7.65
C ARG A 222 -3.60 -0.88 8.19
N LEU A 223 -2.68 -0.34 7.41
CA LEU A 223 -1.29 -0.11 7.78
C LEU A 223 -1.08 1.39 7.96
N LEU A 224 -0.45 1.79 9.06
CA LEU A 224 -0.14 3.18 9.36
C LEU A 224 1.33 3.44 9.12
N THR A 225 1.68 4.67 8.73
CA THR A 225 3.07 5.09 8.62
C THR A 225 3.68 5.14 10.02
N VAL A 226 4.80 4.47 10.21
CA VAL A 226 5.57 4.54 11.47
C VAL A 226 6.46 5.79 11.43
N PRO A 227 6.42 6.67 12.46
CA PRO A 227 7.14 7.97 12.42
C PRO A 227 8.65 7.87 12.19
N VAL A 228 9.29 6.80 12.68
CA VAL A 228 10.75 6.59 12.59
C VAL A 228 11.14 5.59 11.50
N CYS A 229 10.27 5.35 10.52
CA CYS A 229 10.56 4.40 9.46
C CYS A 229 11.60 4.98 8.48
N PRO A 230 12.79 4.38 8.32
CA PRO A 230 13.90 4.97 7.56
C PRO A 230 13.61 5.12 6.06
N TYR A 231 12.62 4.41 5.52
CA TYR A 231 12.18 4.56 4.14
C TYR A 231 11.16 5.70 3.97
N CYS A 232 10.32 5.95 4.98
CA CYS A 232 9.29 6.98 4.93
C CYS A 232 9.75 8.32 5.56
N SER A 233 10.77 8.30 6.41
CA SER A 233 11.19 9.43 7.26
C SER A 233 11.93 10.54 6.54
N ASP A 234 12.25 10.39 5.25
CA ASP A 234 12.77 11.49 4.43
C ASP A 234 11.71 12.56 4.13
N PHE A 235 10.45 12.31 4.50
CA PHE A 235 9.47 13.38 4.72
C PHE A 235 9.46 13.78 6.19
N ASP A 236 10.12 14.89 6.48
CA ASP A 236 10.10 15.57 7.77
C ASP A 236 8.64 15.90 8.15
N ASN A 237 8.01 14.99 8.89
CA ASN A 237 6.79 15.28 9.63
C ASN A 237 7.28 15.75 11.00
N PRO A 238 7.22 17.06 11.33
CA PRO A 238 7.62 17.57 12.65
C PRO A 238 6.56 17.21 13.69
N GLY A 239 6.06 15.97 13.67
CA GLY A 239 5.12 15.37 14.62
C GLY A 239 5.76 15.25 15.99
N VAL A 240 6.04 16.41 16.59
CA VAL A 240 6.41 16.58 17.98
C VAL A 240 5.26 16.01 18.80
N ILE A 241 5.51 14.93 19.51
CA ILE A 241 4.83 14.65 20.76
C ILE A 241 5.76 15.23 21.83
N PRO A 242 5.47 16.41 22.41
CA PRO A 242 6.21 16.85 23.58
C PRO A 242 5.86 15.89 24.72
N GLY A 243 6.89 15.41 25.43
CA GLY A 243 6.71 14.77 26.73
C GLY A 243 6.21 15.75 27.79
#